data_AF-A0A024TFE3-F1
#
_entry.id   AF-A0A024TFE3-F1
#
_cell.length_a   1.000
_cell.length_b   1.000
_cell.length_c   1.000
_cell.angle_alpha   90.00
_cell.angle_beta   90.00
_cell.angle_gamma   90.00
#
_symmetry.space_group_name_H-M   'P 1'
#
loop_
_entity.id
_entity.type
_entity.pdbx_description
1 polymer ?
#
loop_
_entity_poly.entity_id
_entity_poly.type
_entity_poly.pdbx_seq_one_letter_code
_entity_poly.pdbx_strand_id
1 'polypeptide(L)'
;MKSLSTLLQVATASQLVFDSLPPAAGGSFGTPVTYNQGLAVQFRSLDACGAPTQLAYVNFTVSTENVDNNSTYLEVALCPSENGLPKCPSTNYPERLPIRIVAKRIQYQWVPSATVQMAPSTLYWFVVLSNAEKMNHAVIWMDGVKRFTTDNDPTNDVLSAFTLSDAGDWAADPPRNNRTVSSMQVVAI
;
A
#
# COMPACT_ATOMS: atom_id res chain seq x y z
N MET A 1 -46.76 -8.58 26.75
CA MET A 1 -45.79 -7.50 26.44
C MET A 1 -44.77 -8.08 25.48
N LYS A 2 -44.73 -7.61 24.23
CA LYS A 2 -43.76 -8.06 23.22
C LYS A 2 -42.71 -6.96 23.06
N SER A 3 -41.50 -7.22 23.53
CA SER A 3 -40.37 -6.31 23.42
C SER A 3 -39.89 -6.29 21.97
N LEU A 4 -39.99 -5.14 21.29
CA LEU A 4 -39.28 -4.91 20.04
C LEU A 4 -37.81 -4.62 20.37
N SER A 5 -36.93 -5.54 20.01
CA SER A 5 -35.49 -5.29 20.00
C SER A 5 -35.16 -4.47 18.76
N THR A 6 -34.95 -3.17 18.93
CA THR A 6 -34.47 -2.29 17.87
C THR A 6 -33.00 -2.63 17.59
N LEU A 7 -32.70 -3.17 16.40
CA LEU A 7 -31.32 -3.32 15.93
C LEU A 7 -30.77 -1.91 15.66
N LEU A 8 -29.84 -1.45 16.49
CA LEU A 8 -28.99 -0.31 16.17
C LEU A 8 -27.94 -0.76 15.15
N GLN A 9 -28.14 -0.43 13.88
CA GLN A 9 -27.07 -0.45 12.89
C GLN A 9 -26.16 0.74 13.18
N VAL A 10 -25.01 0.47 13.81
CA VAL A 10 -23.94 1.46 13.95
C VAL A 10 -23.34 1.65 12.56
N ALA A 11 -23.52 2.83 11.97
CA ALA A 11 -22.81 3.22 10.77
C ALA A 11 -21.35 3.49 11.14
N THR A 12 -20.42 2.63 10.73
CA THR A 12 -18.99 2.90 10.87
C THR A 12 -18.58 3.89 9.77
N ALA A 13 -18.14 5.09 10.17
CA ALA A 13 -17.65 6.08 9.24
C ALA A 13 -16.25 5.67 8.74
N SER A 14 -16.00 5.78 7.43
CA SER A 14 -14.66 5.55 6.89
C SER A 14 -13.68 6.61 7.37
N GLN A 15 -12.45 6.18 7.62
CA GLN A 15 -11.37 7.00 8.16
C GLN A 15 -10.13 6.90 7.28
N LEU A 16 -9.54 8.06 6.99
CA LEU A 16 -8.26 8.15 6.30
C LEU A 16 -7.14 7.76 7.27
N VAL A 17 -6.52 6.60 7.02
CA VAL A 17 -5.43 6.05 7.85
C VAL A 17 -4.08 6.64 7.44
N PHE A 18 -3.84 6.71 6.13
CA PHE A 18 -2.58 7.16 5.57
C PHE A 18 -2.80 7.87 4.24
N ASP A 19 -1.98 8.89 3.96
CA ASP A 19 -1.96 9.58 2.67
C ASP A 19 -0.57 10.17 2.41
N SER A 20 0.11 9.70 1.34
CA SER A 20 1.36 10.26 0.81
C SER A 20 1.15 11.27 -0.33
N LEU A 21 -0.11 11.60 -0.62
CA LEU A 21 -0.60 12.48 -1.68
C LEU A 21 -0.34 11.92 -3.10
N PRO A 22 -1.14 12.36 -4.10
CA PRO A 22 -0.89 11.98 -5.49
C PRO A 22 0.47 12.50 -5.97
N PRO A 23 1.06 11.88 -7.02
CA PRO A 23 2.28 12.40 -7.62
C PRO A 23 2.07 13.80 -8.21
N ALA A 24 3.13 14.60 -8.30
CA ALA A 24 3.09 15.90 -8.95
C ALA A 24 2.58 15.81 -10.40
N ALA A 25 1.98 16.87 -10.93
CA ALA A 25 1.49 16.87 -12.31
C ALA A 25 2.62 16.77 -13.37
N GLY A 26 3.86 17.12 -13.03
CA GLY A 26 5.03 17.02 -13.91
C GLY A 26 6.29 16.56 -13.16
N GLY A 27 7.19 15.86 -13.86
CA GLY A 27 8.52 15.50 -13.33
C GLY A 27 8.53 14.54 -12.15
N SER A 28 7.48 13.72 -11.95
CA SER A 28 7.41 12.77 -10.85
C SER A 28 8.35 11.60 -11.09
N PHE A 29 9.13 11.26 -10.05
CA PHE A 29 9.89 10.02 -9.98
C PHE A 29 8.99 8.87 -9.52
N GLY A 30 9.52 7.66 -9.60
CA GLY A 30 8.89 6.47 -9.10
C GLY A 30 9.85 5.30 -9.22
N THR A 31 9.44 4.17 -8.67
CA THR A 31 10.26 2.96 -8.62
C THR A 31 9.59 1.86 -9.44
N PRO A 32 10.32 1.19 -10.36
CA PRO A 32 9.77 0.05 -11.09
C PRO A 32 9.48 -1.11 -10.13
N VAL A 33 8.32 -1.75 -10.32
CA VAL A 33 7.93 -2.96 -9.59
C VAL A 33 7.90 -4.15 -10.54
N THR A 34 8.68 -5.18 -10.24
CA THR A 34 8.84 -6.40 -11.05
C THR A 34 8.55 -7.64 -10.20
N TYR A 35 8.72 -8.82 -10.79
CA TYR A 35 8.57 -10.07 -10.03
C TYR A 35 9.67 -10.25 -8.97
N ASN A 36 10.85 -9.66 -9.20
CA ASN A 36 12.03 -9.76 -8.32
C ASN A 36 12.26 -8.55 -7.44
N GLN A 37 11.68 -7.42 -7.83
CA GLN A 37 11.81 -6.16 -7.14
C GLN A 37 10.41 -5.65 -6.82
N GLY A 38 9.86 -6.17 -5.73
CA GLY A 38 8.70 -5.62 -5.07
C GLY A 38 9.05 -4.34 -4.34
N LEU A 39 8.04 -3.52 -4.11
CA LEU A 39 8.13 -2.29 -3.33
C LEU A 39 7.03 -2.31 -2.27
N ALA A 40 7.32 -1.75 -1.10
CA ALA A 40 6.37 -1.65 -0.02
C ALA A 40 6.44 -0.30 0.67
N VAL A 41 5.29 0.18 1.16
CA VAL A 41 5.19 1.41 1.97
C VAL A 41 4.63 1.06 3.34
N GLN A 42 5.37 1.46 4.39
CA GLN A 42 4.95 1.29 5.77
C GLN A 42 3.97 2.39 6.19
N PHE A 43 3.03 2.03 7.05
CA PHE A 43 2.20 2.98 7.79
C PHE A 43 1.73 2.35 9.10
N ARG A 44 1.26 3.20 10.03
CA ARG A 44 0.61 2.76 11.26
C ARG A 44 -0.91 2.80 11.13
N SER A 45 -1.59 1.74 11.55
CA SER A 45 -3.05 1.71 11.65
C SER A 45 -3.57 2.66 12.74
N LEU A 46 -4.85 3.02 12.66
CA LEU A 46 -5.48 3.91 13.62
C LEU A 46 -5.64 3.23 14.98
N ASP A 47 -5.61 4.03 16.04
CA ASP A 47 -6.01 3.59 17.38
C ASP A 47 -7.46 4.03 17.64
N ALA A 48 -8.40 3.14 17.34
CA ALA A 48 -9.82 3.35 17.60
C ALA A 48 -10.17 2.89 19.04
N CYS A 49 -9.53 3.49 20.04
CA CYS A 49 -9.67 3.10 21.46
C CYS A 49 -9.33 1.62 21.72
N GLY A 50 -8.29 1.11 21.07
CA GLY A 50 -7.89 -0.30 21.16
C GLY A 50 -8.75 -1.27 20.33
N ALA A 51 -9.72 -0.79 19.55
CA ALA A 51 -10.48 -1.64 18.64
C ALA A 51 -9.71 -1.86 17.31
N PRO A 52 -9.76 -3.07 16.73
CA PRO A 52 -9.31 -3.28 15.36
C PRO A 52 -10.13 -2.45 14.37
N THR A 53 -9.47 -2.01 13.30
CA THR A 53 -10.12 -1.34 12.17
C THR A 53 -10.09 -2.25 10.96
N GLN A 54 -11.15 -2.25 10.15
CA GLN A 54 -11.18 -3.03 8.93
C GLN A 54 -10.63 -2.19 7.77
N LEU A 55 -9.70 -2.73 6.98
CA LEU A 55 -9.26 -2.08 5.74
C LEU A 55 -10.43 -2.02 4.75
N ALA A 56 -10.76 -0.81 4.28
CA ALA A 56 -11.78 -0.60 3.27
C ALA A 56 -11.17 -0.65 1.87
N TYR A 57 -10.14 0.16 1.62
CA TYR A 57 -9.40 0.14 0.35
C TYR A 57 -8.04 0.85 0.46
N VAL A 58 -7.21 0.62 -0.56
CA VAL A 58 -5.98 1.36 -0.80
C VAL A 58 -6.02 1.95 -2.21
N ASN A 59 -5.87 3.26 -2.32
CA ASN A 59 -5.61 3.91 -3.61
C ASN A 59 -4.10 4.09 -3.78
N PHE A 60 -3.59 3.83 -4.98
CA PHE A 60 -2.18 4.06 -5.28
C PHE A 60 -1.99 4.42 -6.76
N THR A 61 -0.97 5.21 -7.06
CA THR A 61 -0.77 5.76 -8.41
C THR A 61 0.45 5.16 -9.08
N VAL A 62 0.28 4.64 -10.29
CA VAL A 62 1.36 4.02 -11.06
C VAL A 62 1.47 4.63 -12.47
N SER A 63 2.63 4.50 -13.10
CA SER A 63 2.80 4.62 -14.55
C SER A 63 2.84 3.22 -15.17
N THR A 64 2.06 3.03 -16.23
CA THR A 64 2.02 1.81 -17.03
C THR A 64 2.52 2.06 -18.45
N GLU A 65 3.16 3.21 -18.71
CA GLU A 65 3.60 3.61 -20.06
C GLU A 65 4.64 2.68 -20.68
N ASN A 66 5.39 1.97 -19.84
CA ASN A 66 6.41 1.02 -20.24
C ASN A 66 5.89 -0.42 -20.38
N VAL A 67 4.64 -0.67 -20.00
CA VAL A 67 4.05 -2.01 -20.06
C VAL A 67 3.67 -2.32 -21.50
N ASP A 68 4.33 -3.30 -22.11
CA ASP A 68 4.13 -3.74 -23.49
C ASP A 68 3.23 -4.99 -23.62
N ASN A 69 3.02 -5.71 -22.53
CA ASN A 69 2.25 -6.95 -22.49
C ASN A 69 0.89 -6.79 -21.79
N ASN A 70 -0.19 -7.12 -22.49
CA ASN A 70 -1.57 -7.11 -21.95
C ASN A 70 -1.85 -8.19 -20.88
N SER A 71 -0.92 -9.13 -20.67
CA SER A 71 -0.94 -10.10 -19.58
C SER A 71 -0.23 -9.61 -18.31
N THR A 72 0.27 -8.37 -18.30
CA THR A 72 0.90 -7.80 -17.11
C THR A 72 -0.15 -7.51 -16.04
N TYR A 73 0.15 -7.87 -14.79
CA TYR A 73 -0.68 -7.59 -13.63
C TYR A 73 0.19 -7.13 -12.45
N LEU A 74 -0.43 -6.38 -11.56
CA LEU A 74 0.12 -6.08 -10.24
C LEU A 74 -0.33 -7.17 -9.26
N GLU A 75 0.54 -7.48 -8.30
CA GLU A 75 0.24 -8.30 -7.14
C GLU A 75 0.34 -7.41 -5.90
N VAL A 76 -0.77 -7.27 -5.18
CA VAL A 76 -0.86 -6.36 -4.03
C VAL A 76 -1.28 -7.08 -2.76
N ALA A 77 -0.74 -6.65 -1.63
CA ALA A 77 -1.08 -7.21 -0.33
C ALA A 77 -0.90 -6.20 0.80
N LEU A 78 -1.63 -6.42 1.90
CA LEU A 78 -1.33 -5.79 3.18
C LEU A 78 -0.67 -6.81 4.10
N CYS A 79 0.51 -6.48 4.61
CA CYS A 79 1.33 -7.38 5.41
C CYS A 79 1.66 -6.74 6.76
N PRO A 80 1.48 -7.43 7.89
CA PRO A 80 1.99 -6.96 9.18
C PRO A 80 3.50 -6.71 9.11
N SER A 81 3.97 -5.75 9.90
CA SER A 81 5.40 -5.52 10.09
C SER A 81 5.96 -6.46 11.16
N GLU A 82 6.97 -7.26 10.83
CA GLU A 82 7.75 -8.07 11.77
C GLU A 82 9.22 -7.69 11.66
N ASN A 83 9.87 -7.37 12.78
CA ASN A 83 11.25 -6.89 12.81
C ASN A 83 11.52 -5.70 11.85
N GLY A 84 10.50 -4.85 11.64
CA GLY A 84 10.58 -3.70 10.76
C GLY A 84 10.47 -4.01 9.26
N LEU A 85 10.07 -5.22 8.87
CA LEU A 85 9.94 -5.66 7.49
C LEU A 85 8.55 -6.24 7.18
N PRO A 86 8.11 -6.23 5.90
CA PRO A 86 6.87 -6.89 5.50
C PRO A 86 6.93 -8.40 5.78
N LYS A 87 5.95 -8.92 6.53
CA LYS A 87 5.74 -10.37 6.68
C LYS A 87 4.37 -10.76 6.15
N CYS A 88 4.31 -11.04 4.86
CA CYS A 88 3.07 -11.46 4.21
C CYS A 88 2.79 -12.94 4.56
N PRO A 89 1.65 -13.27 5.17
CA PRO A 89 1.32 -14.67 5.47
C PRO A 89 1.14 -15.45 4.16
N SER A 90 1.71 -16.65 4.09
CA SER A 90 1.66 -17.52 2.90
C SER A 90 0.25 -17.92 2.46
N THR A 91 -0.75 -17.70 3.31
CA THR A 91 -2.17 -17.98 3.06
C THR A 91 -2.92 -16.79 2.47
N ASN A 92 -2.39 -15.56 2.55
CA ASN A 92 -2.95 -14.40 1.87
C ASN A 92 -2.16 -14.21 0.57
N TYR A 93 -2.57 -14.92 -0.48
CA TYR A 93 -2.02 -14.69 -1.80
C TYR A 93 -2.23 -13.21 -2.17
N PRO A 94 -1.20 -12.54 -2.70
CA PRO A 94 -1.37 -11.19 -3.19
C PRO A 94 -2.47 -11.17 -4.26
N GLU A 95 -3.35 -10.18 -4.16
CA GLU A 95 -4.46 -10.03 -5.08
C GLU A 95 -3.95 -9.46 -6.40
N ARG A 96 -4.44 -10.03 -7.50
CA ARG A 96 -4.00 -9.64 -8.84
C ARG A 96 -4.88 -8.54 -9.40
N LEU A 97 -4.24 -7.43 -9.78
CA LEU A 97 -4.88 -6.32 -10.48
C LEU A 97 -4.36 -6.27 -11.92
N PRO A 98 -5.20 -6.59 -12.93
CA PRO A 98 -4.75 -6.58 -14.32
C PRO A 98 -4.45 -5.16 -14.80
N ILE A 99 -3.40 -5.02 -15.61
CA ILE A 99 -3.09 -3.76 -16.29
C ILE A 99 -3.75 -3.78 -17.66
N ARG A 100 -4.77 -2.94 -17.83
CA ARG A 100 -5.57 -2.86 -19.07
C ARG A 100 -5.39 -1.54 -19.82
N ILE A 101 -4.80 -0.55 -19.17
CA ILE A 101 -4.68 0.81 -19.67
C ILE A 101 -3.20 1.18 -19.62
N VAL A 102 -2.68 1.62 -20.76
CA VAL A 102 -1.35 2.21 -20.88
C VAL A 102 -1.48 3.71 -20.65
N ALA A 103 -0.90 4.20 -19.55
CA ALA A 103 -0.98 5.60 -19.16
C ALA A 103 0.27 6.01 -18.38
N LYS A 104 0.70 7.25 -18.56
CA LYS A 104 1.79 7.85 -17.76
C LYS A 104 1.47 7.92 -16.27
N ARG A 105 0.18 8.05 -15.95
CA ARG A 105 -0.34 8.06 -14.58
C ARG A 105 -1.74 7.48 -14.58
N ILE A 106 -1.95 6.47 -13.75
CA ILE A 106 -3.25 5.88 -13.49
C ILE A 106 -3.33 5.55 -12.00
N GLN A 107 -4.47 5.89 -11.39
CA GLN A 107 -4.75 5.48 -10.02
C GLN A 107 -5.48 4.15 -10.04
N TYR A 108 -4.96 3.20 -9.26
CA TYR A 108 -5.65 1.96 -8.93
C TYR A 108 -6.28 2.09 -7.56
N GLN A 109 -7.45 1.46 -7.41
CA GLN A 109 -8.07 1.21 -6.12
C GLN A 109 -8.09 -0.29 -5.89
N TRP A 110 -7.44 -0.71 -4.81
CA TRP A 110 -7.50 -2.08 -4.32
C TRP A 110 -8.49 -2.16 -3.15
N VAL A 111 -9.52 -3.00 -3.31
CA VAL A 111 -10.43 -3.40 -2.24
C VAL A 111 -10.11 -4.87 -1.92
N PRO A 112 -9.72 -5.21 -0.68
CA PRO A 112 -9.46 -6.59 -0.32
C PRO A 112 -10.68 -7.48 -0.57
N SER A 113 -10.47 -8.62 -1.23
CA SER A 113 -11.50 -9.63 -1.51
C SER A 113 -12.01 -10.31 -0.23
N ALA A 114 -11.18 -10.36 0.80
CA ALA A 114 -11.52 -10.84 2.13
C ALA A 114 -11.39 -9.72 3.16
N THR A 115 -12.16 -9.82 4.25
CA THR A 115 -12.07 -8.86 5.37
C THR A 115 -10.67 -8.86 5.97
N VAL A 116 -9.97 -7.73 5.90
CA VAL A 116 -8.67 -7.52 6.53
C VAL A 116 -8.83 -6.67 7.77
N GLN A 117 -8.64 -7.27 8.94
CA GLN A 117 -8.64 -6.57 10.23
C GLN A 117 -7.22 -6.10 10.55
N MET A 118 -7.08 -4.82 10.86
CA MET A 118 -5.84 -4.21 11.31
C MET A 118 -5.91 -4.01 12.83
N ALA A 119 -4.95 -4.57 13.56
CA ALA A 119 -4.80 -4.32 14.98
C ALA A 119 -4.56 -2.82 15.22
N PRO A 120 -5.02 -2.26 16.35
CA PRO A 120 -4.86 -0.83 16.65
C PRO A 120 -3.38 -0.46 16.78
N SER A 121 -3.03 0.76 16.36
CA SER A 121 -1.68 1.33 16.52
C SER A 121 -0.52 0.41 16.06
N THR A 122 -0.75 -0.40 15.03
CA THR A 122 0.17 -1.44 14.55
C THR A 122 0.76 -1.07 13.20
N LEU A 123 2.03 -1.39 12.96
CA LEU A 123 2.69 -1.14 11.69
C LEU A 123 2.33 -2.21 10.66
N TYR A 124 1.94 -1.73 9.49
CA TYR A 124 1.64 -2.55 8.31
C TYR A 124 2.44 -2.04 7.11
N TRP A 125 2.60 -2.92 6.13
CA TRP A 125 3.20 -2.65 4.84
C TRP A 125 2.17 -2.92 3.75
N PHE A 126 1.92 -1.93 2.89
CA PHE A 126 1.25 -2.19 1.62
C PHE A 126 2.32 -2.53 0.59
N VAL A 127 2.23 -3.74 0.05
CA VAL A 127 3.21 -4.35 -0.84
C VAL A 127 2.65 -4.36 -2.27
N VAL A 128 3.49 -4.02 -3.23
CA VAL A 128 3.19 -4.08 -4.66
C VAL A 128 4.34 -4.78 -5.40
N LEU A 129 3.98 -5.84 -6.13
CA LEU A 129 4.82 -6.51 -7.12
C LEU A 129 4.13 -6.46 -8.49
N SER A 130 4.82 -6.92 -9.53
CA SER A 130 4.21 -7.23 -10.82
C SER A 130 4.79 -8.52 -11.38
N ASN A 131 4.17 -9.09 -12.41
CA ASN A 131 4.76 -10.20 -13.16
C ASN A 131 5.73 -9.74 -14.26
N ALA A 132 6.12 -8.47 -14.32
CA ALA A 132 7.10 -8.01 -15.28
C ALA A 132 8.49 -8.58 -14.96
N GLU A 133 9.14 -9.18 -15.96
CA GLU A 133 10.49 -9.75 -15.82
C GLU A 133 11.59 -8.68 -15.91
N LYS A 134 11.35 -7.60 -16.66
CA LYS A 134 12.35 -6.57 -16.95
C LYS A 134 11.93 -5.22 -16.41
N MET A 135 12.86 -4.52 -15.74
CA MET A 135 12.61 -3.21 -15.14
C MET A 135 12.15 -2.16 -16.15
N ASN A 136 12.68 -2.19 -17.37
CA ASN A 136 12.33 -1.21 -18.41
C ASN A 136 10.94 -1.46 -19.02
N HIS A 137 10.28 -2.59 -18.71
CA HIS A 137 8.92 -2.92 -19.13
C HIS A 137 7.96 -3.00 -17.91
N ALA A 138 8.45 -2.59 -16.75
CA ALA A 138 7.72 -2.70 -15.49
C ALA A 138 6.72 -1.56 -15.31
N VAL A 139 5.72 -1.82 -14.46
CA VAL A 139 4.94 -0.75 -13.85
C VAL A 139 5.86 0.07 -12.95
N ILE A 140 5.69 1.38 -12.95
CA ILE A 140 6.42 2.27 -12.02
C ILE A 140 5.44 2.75 -10.97
N TRP A 141 5.68 2.43 -9.69
CA TRP A 141 4.93 3.02 -8.60
C TRP A 141 5.45 4.43 -8.35
N MET A 142 4.60 5.42 -8.64
CA MET A 142 4.97 6.84 -8.66
C MET A 142 5.11 7.38 -7.24
N ASP A 143 6.07 8.27 -7.01
CA ASP A 143 6.28 8.89 -5.70
C ASP A 143 5.17 9.88 -5.35
N GLY A 144 4.73 9.85 -4.08
CA GLY A 144 3.85 10.86 -3.53
C GLY A 144 4.57 12.19 -3.32
N VAL A 145 3.82 13.29 -3.30
CA VAL A 145 4.43 14.62 -3.08
C VAL A 145 4.69 14.91 -1.60
N LYS A 146 4.01 14.21 -0.67
CA LYS A 146 4.18 14.44 0.76
C LYS A 146 5.61 14.08 1.20
N ARG A 147 6.21 14.97 1.98
CA ARG A 147 7.51 14.74 2.62
C ARG A 147 7.30 14.30 4.05
N PHE A 148 8.04 13.28 4.46
CA PHE A 148 8.05 12.79 5.82
C PHE A 148 9.32 13.26 6.51
N THR A 149 9.14 14.08 7.53
CA THR A 149 10.21 14.69 8.35
C THR A 149 10.06 14.23 9.79
N THR A 150 11.06 14.53 10.61
CA THR A 150 10.98 14.30 12.06
C THR A 150 9.82 15.05 12.73
N ASP A 151 9.27 16.08 12.09
CA ASP A 151 8.18 16.89 12.64
C ASP A 151 6.81 16.24 12.41
N ASN A 152 6.60 15.61 11.25
CA ASN A 152 5.31 15.03 10.87
C ASN A 152 5.29 13.49 10.88
N ASP A 153 6.44 12.85 11.08
CA ASP A 153 6.60 11.43 11.36
C ASP A 153 7.81 11.18 12.29
N PRO A 154 7.68 11.57 13.58
CA PRO A 154 8.77 11.45 14.56
C PRO A 154 9.12 10.00 14.91
N THR A 155 8.18 9.06 14.73
CA THR A 155 8.32 7.63 15.05
C THR A 155 8.89 6.81 13.89
N ASN A 156 9.04 7.42 12.71
CA ASN A 156 9.45 6.77 11.46
C ASN A 156 8.50 5.64 11.06
N ASP A 157 7.19 5.87 11.17
CA ASP A 157 6.16 4.90 10.82
C ASP A 157 5.96 4.77 9.31
N VAL A 158 6.49 5.72 8.54
CA VAL A 158 6.38 5.77 7.09
C VAL A 158 7.73 5.52 6.46
N LEU A 159 7.93 4.34 5.90
CA LEU A 159 9.18 3.91 5.26
C LEU A 159 8.89 3.23 3.93
N SER A 160 9.91 3.15 3.08
CA SER A 160 9.89 2.30 1.89
C SER A 160 10.67 1.02 2.17
N ALA A 161 10.27 -0.09 1.55
CA ALA A 161 11.06 -1.32 1.54
C ALA A 161 11.03 -1.95 0.15
N PHE A 162 12.07 -2.69 -0.20
CA PHE A 162 12.22 -3.36 -1.48
C PHE A 162 12.70 -4.80 -1.28
N THR A 163 12.35 -5.69 -2.21
CA THR A 163 12.93 -7.03 -2.21
C THR A 163 14.35 -7.00 -2.75
N LEU A 164 15.24 -7.77 -2.13
CA LEU A 164 16.65 -7.92 -2.50
C LEU A 164 16.88 -9.02 -3.53
N SER A 165 15.93 -9.94 -3.67
CA SER A 165 16.01 -11.10 -4.56
C SER A 165 14.63 -11.66 -4.88
N ASP A 166 14.58 -12.54 -5.88
CA ASP A 166 13.45 -13.38 -6.28
C ASP A 166 12.88 -14.21 -5.12
N ALA A 167 13.69 -14.45 -4.07
CA ALA A 167 13.29 -15.21 -2.88
C ALA A 167 12.41 -14.39 -1.90
N GLY A 168 12.22 -13.09 -2.14
CA GLY A 168 11.32 -12.24 -1.37
C GLY A 168 11.92 -11.70 -0.06
N ASP A 169 13.25 -11.70 0.08
CA ASP A 169 13.92 -11.07 1.22
C ASP A 169 13.77 -9.55 1.15
N TRP A 170 13.16 -8.95 2.16
CA TRP A 170 12.92 -7.51 2.22
C TRP A 170 14.07 -6.75 2.87
N ALA A 171 14.34 -5.55 2.36
CA ALA A 171 15.12 -4.52 3.03
C ALA A 171 14.31 -3.23 3.11
N ALA A 172 14.24 -2.65 4.30
CA ALA A 172 13.65 -1.33 4.49
C ALA A 172 14.72 -0.24 4.32
N ASP A 173 14.32 0.87 3.70
CA ASP A 173 15.14 2.07 3.69
C ASP A 173 15.34 2.57 5.12
N PRO A 174 16.57 2.99 5.48
CA PRO A 174 16.81 3.53 6.80
C PRO A 174 16.04 4.85 6.97
N PRO A 175 15.53 5.14 8.18
CA PRO A 175 14.84 6.39 8.45
C PRO A 175 15.77 7.58 8.20
N ARG A 176 15.32 8.50 7.35
CA ARG A 176 16.01 9.74 7.03
C ARG A 176 15.03 10.90 7.07
N ASN A 177 15.52 12.09 7.43
CA ASN A 177 14.69 13.28 7.40
C ASN A 177 14.36 13.67 5.94
N ASN A 178 13.18 14.26 5.74
CA ASN A 178 12.70 14.72 4.44
C ASN A 178 12.66 13.63 3.35
N ARG A 179 12.11 12.47 3.70
CA ARG A 179 11.96 11.33 2.79
C ARG A 179 10.64 11.36 2.02
N THR A 180 10.61 10.62 0.92
CA THR A 180 9.43 10.36 0.09
C THR A 180 9.15 8.87 0.06
N VAL A 181 7.88 8.51 -0.08
CA VAL A 181 7.45 7.14 -0.35
C VAL A 181 6.51 7.15 -1.55
N SER A 182 6.23 5.96 -2.07
CA SER A 182 5.31 5.83 -3.19
C SER A 182 3.89 6.30 -2.87
N SER A 183 3.21 6.79 -3.89
CA SER A 183 1.90 7.43 -3.79
C SER A 183 0.84 6.42 -3.40
N MET A 184 0.27 6.62 -2.21
CA MET A 184 -0.68 5.72 -1.60
C MET A 184 -1.61 6.47 -0.64
N GLN A 185 -2.86 6.03 -0.60
CA GLN A 185 -3.87 6.44 0.35
C GLN A 185 -4.54 5.19 0.93
N VAL A 186 -4.64 5.08 2.25
CA VAL A 186 -5.24 3.94 2.96
C VAL A 186 -6.48 4.41 3.70
N VAL A 187 -7.59 3.70 3.50
CA VAL A 187 -8.88 4.01 4.15
C VAL A 187 -9.39 2.78 4.88
N ALA A 188 -9.85 2.97 6.12
CA ALA A 188 -10.40 1.93 6.99
C ALA A 188 -11.82 2.29 7.47
N ILE A 189 -12.55 1.31 8.00
CA ILE A 189 -13.88 1.42 8.62
C ILE A 189 -13.91 0.73 9.99
#